data_AF-A0A518CMH2-F1
#
_entry.id   AF-A0A518CMH2-F1
#
_cell.length_a   1.000
_cell.length_b   1.000
_cell.length_c   1.000
_cell.angle_alpha   90.00
_cell.angle_beta   90.00
_cell.angle_gamma   90.00
#
_symmetry.space_group_name_H-M   'P 1'
#
loop_
_entity.id
_entity.type
_entity.pdbx_description
1 polymer ?
#
loop_
_entity_poly.entity_id
_entity_poly.type
_entity_poly.pdbx_seq_one_letter_code
_entity_poly.pdbx_strand_id
1 'polypeptide(L)'
;MHHQCILAELSSRIQKLFVMLVTSGWASKQEDELVHQAGQVLTEELKREITGSRTTTKEQKTFTDLGRSIIEGLYVPISNVEPQPILMNYENR
;
A
#
# COMPACT_ATOMS: atom_id res chain seq x y z
N MET A 1 0.49 25.09 -21.77
CA MET A 1 -0.30 23.97 -21.19
C MET A 1 0.39 22.61 -21.37
N HIS A 2 0.83 22.22 -22.59
CA HIS A 2 1.50 20.92 -22.84
C HIS A 2 2.73 20.64 -21.95
N HIS A 3 3.60 21.64 -21.73
CA HIS A 3 4.77 21.50 -20.84
C HIS A 3 4.40 21.27 -19.36
N GLN A 4 3.27 21.82 -18.90
CA GLN A 4 2.83 21.64 -17.52
C GLN A 4 2.35 20.20 -17.28
N CYS A 5 1.69 19.58 -18.25
CA CYS A 5 1.32 18.17 -18.17
C CYS A 5 2.56 17.25 -18.14
N ILE A 6 3.56 17.51 -18.99
CA ILE A 6 4.81 16.72 -19.00
C ILE A 6 5.54 16.84 -17.67
N LEU A 7 5.67 18.06 -17.14
CA LEU A 7 6.31 18.30 -15.84
C LEU A 7 5.54 17.62 -14.70
N ALA A 8 4.21 17.68 -14.72
CA ALA A 8 3.38 17.02 -13.71
C ALA A 8 3.52 15.49 -13.75
N GLU A 9 3.51 14.88 -14.94
CA GLU A 9 3.72 13.45 -15.10
C GLU A 9 5.11 13.03 -14.60
N LEU A 10 6.16 13.71 -15.06
CA LEU A 10 7.54 13.40 -14.68
C LEU A 10 7.76 13.56 -13.17
N SER A 11 7.24 14.65 -12.59
CA SER A 11 7.32 14.90 -11.15
C SER A 11 6.62 13.79 -10.36
N SER A 12 5.42 13.38 -10.79
CA SER A 12 4.69 12.28 -10.16
C SER A 12 5.48 10.96 -10.22
N ARG A 13 6.07 10.63 -11.36
CA ARG A 13 6.89 9.41 -11.51
C ARG A 13 8.13 9.41 -10.62
N ILE A 14 8.82 10.55 -10.53
CA ILE A 14 9.98 10.72 -9.66
C ILE A 14 9.58 10.55 -8.19
N GLN A 15 8.49 11.19 -7.76
CA GLN A 15 7.99 11.08 -6.39
C GLN A 15 7.66 9.61 -6.05
N LYS A 16 7.00 8.87 -6.94
CA LYS A 16 6.71 7.44 -6.73
C LYS A 16 7.98 6.61 -6.57
N LEU A 17 9.00 6.87 -7.39
CA LEU A 17 10.30 6.19 -7.27
C LEU A 17 11.00 6.49 -5.93
N PHE A 18 10.94 7.74 -5.47
CA PHE A 18 11.46 8.12 -4.16
C PHE A 18 10.71 7.41 -3.01
N VAL A 19 9.38 7.42 -3.05
CA VAL A 19 8.55 6.72 -2.04
C VAL A 19 8.88 5.23 -2.04
N MET A 20 9.00 4.60 -3.21
CA MET A 20 9.35 3.19 -3.35
C MET A 20 10.74 2.87 -2.75
N LEU A 21 11.74 3.71 -3.03
CA LEU A 21 13.10 3.56 -2.50
C LEU A 21 13.14 3.71 -0.98
N VAL A 22 12.53 4.76 -0.44
CA VAL A 22 12.51 5.01 1.00
C VAL A 22 11.72 3.93 1.73
N THR A 23 10.58 3.52 1.18
CA THR A 23 9.72 2.47 1.77
C THR A 23 10.45 1.15 1.81
N SER A 24 11.06 0.69 0.71
CA SER A 24 11.79 -0.58 0.68
C SER A 24 13.00 -0.60 1.63
N GLY A 25 13.74 0.51 1.68
CA GLY A 25 14.86 0.67 2.60
C GLY A 25 14.45 0.73 4.08
N TRP A 26 13.29 1.31 4.39
CA TRP A 26 12.74 1.34 5.75
C TRP A 26 12.09 0.01 6.14
N ALA A 27 11.32 -0.60 5.23
CA ALA A 27 10.61 -1.87 5.45
C ALA A 27 11.59 -3.01 5.73
N SER A 28 12.71 -3.08 5.00
CA SER A 28 13.77 -4.09 5.23
C SER A 28 14.40 -4.05 6.62
N LYS A 29 14.16 -3.01 7.41
CA LYS A 29 14.65 -2.87 8.79
C LYS A 29 13.58 -3.15 9.85
N GLN A 30 12.37 -3.52 9.43
CA GLN A 30 11.27 -3.79 10.35
C GLN A 30 11.33 -5.24 10.85
N GLU A 31 11.11 -5.41 12.15
CA GLU A 31 11.04 -6.73 12.80
C GLU A 31 9.64 -7.35 12.70
N ASP A 32 8.61 -6.51 12.58
CA ASP A 32 7.23 -6.95 12.38
C ASP A 32 7.02 -7.38 10.93
N GLU A 33 6.74 -8.67 10.75
CA GLU A 33 6.51 -9.30 9.45
C GLU A 33 5.31 -8.67 8.71
N LEU A 34 4.28 -8.19 9.41
CA LEU A 34 3.16 -7.50 8.76
C LEU A 34 3.55 -6.13 8.24
N VAL A 35 4.37 -5.39 8.99
CA VAL A 35 4.89 -4.10 8.53
C VAL A 35 5.81 -4.30 7.33
N HIS A 36 6.65 -5.33 7.37
CA HIS A 36 7.51 -5.69 6.25
C HIS A 36 6.69 -6.05 5.00
N GLN A 37 5.65 -6.88 5.15
CA GLN A 37 4.74 -7.24 4.05
C GLN A 37 3.94 -6.05 3.51
N ALA A 38 3.49 -5.15 4.39
CA ALA A 38 2.82 -3.92 3.96
C ALA A 38 3.74 -3.04 3.11
N GLY A 39 5.01 -2.90 3.51
CA GLY A 39 6.02 -2.20 2.72
C GLY A 39 6.27 -2.85 1.35
N GLN A 40 6.30 -4.18 1.30
CA GLN A 40 6.43 -4.93 0.04
C GLN A 40 5.23 -4.69 -0.88
N VAL A 41 4.00 -4.78 -0.36
CA VAL A 41 2.76 -4.55 -1.12
C VAL A 41 2.74 -3.15 -1.73
N LEU A 42 3.07 -2.12 -0.95
CA LEU A 42 3.14 -0.74 -1.44
C LEU A 42 4.21 -0.57 -2.53
N THR A 43 5.37 -1.20 -2.36
CA THR A 43 6.47 -1.14 -3.34
C THR A 43 6.06 -1.80 -4.67
N GLU A 44 5.38 -2.94 -4.64
CA GLU A 44 4.88 -3.61 -5.85
C GLU A 44 3.75 -2.82 -6.53
N GLU A 45 2.89 -2.15 -5.76
CA GLU A 45 1.88 -1.23 -6.30
C GLU A 45 2.52 -0.04 -7.04
N LEU A 46 3.47 0.64 -6.41
CA LEU A 46 4.18 1.77 -7.04
C LEU A 46 4.94 1.34 -8.28
N LYS A 47 5.61 0.19 -8.23
CA LYS A 47 6.30 -0.40 -9.39
C LYS A 47 5.32 -0.61 -10.55
N ARG A 48 4.14 -1.17 -10.28
CA ARG A 48 3.10 -1.39 -11.30
C ARG A 48 2.61 -0.08 -11.91
N GLU A 49 2.37 0.94 -11.10
CA GLU A 49 1.97 2.25 -11.61
C GLU A 49 3.03 2.89 -12.52
N ILE A 50 4.31 2.74 -12.16
CA ILE A 50 5.43 3.30 -12.93
C ILE A 50 5.64 2.54 -14.24
N THR A 51 5.50 1.21 -14.24
CA THR A 51 5.70 0.37 -15.44
C THR A 51 4.46 0.23 -16.31
N GLY A 52 3.28 0.66 -15.83
CA GLY A 52 2.00 0.44 -16.51
C GLY A 52 1.62 -1.04 -16.62
N SER A 53 2.17 -1.89 -15.76
CA SER A 53 1.91 -3.33 -15.79
C SER A 53 0.54 -3.68 -15.19
N ARG A 54 0.02 -4.88 -15.49
CA ARG A 54 -1.20 -5.39 -14.85
C ARG A 54 -0.84 -6.12 -13.57
N THR A 55 -1.74 -6.07 -12.58
CA THR A 55 -1.59 -6.81 -11.32
C THR A 55 -1.58 -8.32 -11.59
N THR A 56 -0.64 -9.02 -10.95
CA THR A 56 -0.57 -10.48 -11.03
C THR A 56 -1.45 -11.16 -9.98
N THR A 57 -1.86 -12.40 -10.21
CA THR A 57 -2.62 -13.18 -9.22
C THR A 57 -1.85 -13.37 -7.91
N LYS A 58 -0.52 -13.46 -7.98
CA LYS A 58 0.35 -13.55 -6.80
C LYS A 58 0.26 -12.29 -5.95
N GLU A 59 0.39 -11.11 -6.56
CA GLU A 59 0.24 -9.82 -5.87
C GLU A 59 -1.14 -9.65 -5.25
N GLN A 60 -2.20 -10.03 -5.97
CA GLN A 60 -3.57 -9.97 -5.44
C GLN A 60 -3.73 -10.84 -4.19
N LYS A 61 -3.17 -12.05 -4.22
CA LYS A 61 -3.18 -12.95 -3.07
C LYS A 61 -2.41 -12.35 -1.91
N THR A 62 -1.20 -11.84 -2.13
CA THR A 62 -0.39 -11.19 -1.08
C THR A 62 -1.12 -10.00 -0.44
N PHE A 63 -1.71 -9.11 -1.23
CA PHE A 63 -2.51 -8.00 -0.72
C PHE A 63 -3.74 -8.48 0.09
N THR A 64 -4.43 -9.51 -0.40
CA THR A 64 -5.60 -10.07 0.28
C THR A 64 -5.25 -10.75 1.61
N ASP A 65 -4.15 -11.51 1.64
CA ASP A 65 -3.68 -12.20 2.84
C ASP A 65 -3.15 -11.20 3.89
N LEU A 66 -2.50 -10.10 3.45
CA LEU A 66 -2.14 -8.98 4.32
C LEU A 66 -3.39 -8.33 4.94
N GLY A 67 -4.39 -8.00 4.12
CA GLY A 67 -5.65 -7.41 4.59
C GLY A 67 -6.38 -8.32 5.59
N ARG A 68 -6.40 -9.64 5.32
CA ARG A 68 -6.93 -10.63 6.27
C ARG A 68 -6.19 -10.58 7.61
N SER A 69 -4.86 -10.60 7.57
CA SER A 69 -4.03 -10.57 8.80
C SER A 69 -4.26 -9.30 9.63
N ILE A 70 -4.48 -8.15 8.99
CA ILE A 70 -4.81 -6.90 9.67
C ILE A 70 -6.18 -7.00 10.36
N ILE A 71 -7.19 -7.56 9.67
CA ILE A 71 -8.54 -7.76 10.23
C ILE A 71 -8.53 -8.73 11.41
N GLU A 72 -7.71 -9.78 11.33
CA GLU A 72 -7.52 -10.77 12.42
C GLU A 72 -6.82 -10.19 13.65
N GLY A 73 -6.48 -8.89 13.65
CA GLY A 73 -5.93 -8.19 14.81
C GLY A 73 -4.44 -8.46 15.02
N LEU A 74 -3.74 -9.01 14.02
CA LEU A 74 -2.32 -9.30 14.11
C LEU A 74 -1.45 -8.03 14.00
N TYR A 75 -2.04 -6.87 13.62
CA TYR A 75 -1.34 -5.59 13.54
C TYR A 75 -1.31 -4.87 14.89
N VAL A 76 -0.21 -5.03 15.63
CA VAL A 76 -0.01 -4.47 16.99
C VAL A 76 -0.18 -2.95 17.06
N PRO A 77 0.28 -2.13 16.10
CA PRO A 77 0.18 -0.66 16.20
C PRO A 77 -1.24 -0.09 16.26
N ILE A 78 -2.26 -0.80 15.77
CA ILE A 78 -3.67 -0.35 15.83
C ILE A 78 -4.46 -0.99 16.98
N SER A 79 -3.84 -1.84 17.79
CA SER A 79 -4.53 -2.56 18.87
C SER A 79 -5.17 -1.63 19.91
N ASN A 80 -4.70 -0.39 20.03
CA ASN A 80 -5.26 0.65 20.91
C ASN A 80 -6.23 1.60 20.21
N VAL A 81 -6.57 1.37 18.94
CA VAL A 81 -7.53 2.20 18.20
C VAL A 81 -8.91 1.57 18.33
N GLU A 82 -9.81 2.26 19.04
CA GLU A 82 -11.20 1.78 19.13
C GLU A 82 -11.87 1.86 17.74
N PRO A 83 -12.42 0.74 17.23
CA PRO A 83 -13.10 0.73 15.95
C PRO A 83 -14.33 1.63 16.04
N GLN A 84 -14.35 2.70 15.26
CA GLN A 84 -15.51 3.57 15.18
C GLN A 84 -16.68 2.86 14.47
N PRO A 85 -17.93 3.11 14.89
CA PRO A 85 -19.09 2.50 14.25
C PRO A 85 -19.14 2.85 12.77
N ILE A 86 -19.45 1.86 11.94
CA ILE A 86 -19.59 2.03 10.49
C ILE A 86 -20.80 2.94 10.24
N LEU A 87 -20.53 4.16 9.75
CA LEU A 87 -21.56 5.19 9.55
C LEU A 87 -22.66 4.79 8.55
N MET A 88 -22.36 3.87 7.64
CA MET A 88 -23.30 3.29 6.67
C MET A 88 -23.21 1.76 6.73
N ASN A 89 -23.89 1.16 7.70
CA ASN A 89 -23.97 -0.29 7.82
C ASN A 89 -24.77 -0.90 6.65
N TYR A 90 -24.21 -1.88 5.95
CA TYR A 90 -24.85 -2.62 4.86
C TYR A 90 -25.96 -3.57 5.34
N GLU A 91 -26.02 -3.88 6.64
CA GLU A 91 -27.07 -4.71 7.25
C GLU A 91 -28.44 -4.01 7.30
N ASN A 92 -28.48 -2.68 7.13
CA ASN A 92 -29.71 -1.88 7.11
C ASN A 92 -30.30 -1.74 5.69
N ARG A 93 -30.34 -2.82 4.91
CA ARG A 93 -30.91 -2.81 3.57
C ARG A 93 -31.94 -3.91 3.34
#